data_AF-A0A2M8B340-F1
#
_entry.id   AF-A0A2M8B340-F1
#
_cell.length_a   1.000
_cell.length_b   1.000
_cell.length_c   1.000
_cell.angle_alpha   90.00
_cell.angle_beta   90.00
_cell.angle_gamma   90.00
#
_symmetry.space_group_name_H-M   'P 1'
#
loop_
_entity.id
_entity.type
_entity.pdbx_description
1 polymer ?
#
loop_
_entity_poly.entity_id
_entity_poly.type
_entity_poly.pdbx_seq_one_letter_code
_entity_poly.pdbx_strand_id
1 'polypeptide(L)'
;MKKTVRLPILALLAVVLTAAMVFAREDHRAYRDLKLPECAECHIGSGVIPNHAGGWQKEHRVLAAGPNRNCYHCHDQAWCQNCHEGGGLGAPLSASQWKRDIAPENHRTDWISIHPIQAASNPQQCSRCHEPRFCQECHGKQKKDELTIKSHRKTSTGQSYIISDPAEHAAEARRNLASCQACHPEGDQCMPCHSARSGLRINPHPRDFKADRIRSKSGGRSCGVCHDF
;
A
#
# COMPACT_ATOMS: atom_id res chain seq x y z
N MET A 1 -27.47 17.86 59.59
CA MET A 1 -25.99 17.82 59.63
C MET A 1 -25.32 16.82 58.65
N LYS A 2 -26.04 16.07 57.79
CA LYS A 2 -25.43 15.10 56.84
C LYS A 2 -25.05 15.66 55.45
N LYS A 3 -25.48 16.89 55.11
CA LYS A 3 -25.25 17.48 53.77
C LYS A 3 -23.87 18.14 53.61
N THR A 4 -23.25 18.59 54.68
CA THR A 4 -21.97 19.32 54.66
C THR A 4 -20.75 18.44 54.43
N VAL A 5 -20.82 17.14 54.75
CA VAL A 5 -19.70 16.19 54.54
C VAL A 5 -19.71 15.58 53.13
N ARG A 6 -20.86 15.58 52.43
CA ARG A 6 -20.98 14.98 51.08
C ARG A 6 -20.32 15.81 49.98
N LEU A 7 -20.35 17.13 50.12
CA LEU A 7 -19.78 18.07 49.14
C LEU A 7 -18.24 17.98 49.04
N PRO A 8 -17.47 17.96 50.14
CA PRO A 8 -16.02 17.81 50.06
C PRO A 8 -15.60 16.43 49.55
N ILE A 9 -16.33 15.37 49.89
CA ILE A 9 -16.06 14.00 49.39
C ILE A 9 -16.26 13.93 47.88
N LEU A 10 -17.35 14.50 47.34
CA LEU A 10 -17.59 14.54 45.90
C LEU A 10 -16.54 15.37 45.15
N ALA A 11 -16.08 16.48 45.74
CA ALA A 11 -15.00 17.30 45.17
C ALA A 11 -13.67 16.53 45.15
N LEU A 12 -13.34 15.81 46.23
CA LEU A 12 -12.15 14.96 46.31
C LEU A 12 -12.21 13.80 45.30
N LEU A 13 -13.37 13.18 45.15
CA LEU A 13 -13.58 12.12 44.16
C LEU A 13 -13.40 12.65 42.73
N ALA A 14 -13.92 13.84 42.43
CA ALA A 14 -13.77 14.49 41.14
C ALA A 14 -12.29 14.82 40.84
N VAL A 15 -11.54 15.30 41.84
CA VAL A 15 -10.10 15.57 41.71
C VAL A 15 -9.30 14.28 41.50
N VAL A 16 -9.64 13.20 42.19
CA VAL A 16 -9.00 11.89 42.00
C VAL A 16 -9.33 11.32 40.61
N LEU A 17 -10.56 11.47 40.15
CA LEU A 17 -10.99 11.06 38.80
C LEU A 17 -10.28 11.85 37.70
N THR A 18 -10.13 13.18 37.85
CA THR A 18 -9.39 13.99 36.87
C THR A 18 -7.90 13.67 36.88
N ALA A 19 -7.28 13.48 38.05
CA ALA A 19 -5.88 13.08 38.16
C ALA A 19 -5.61 11.72 37.51
N ALA A 20 -6.51 10.74 37.69
CA ALA A 20 -6.43 9.43 37.05
C ALA A 20 -6.58 9.50 35.52
N MET A 21 -7.43 10.40 35.01
CA MET A 21 -7.60 10.60 33.57
C MET A 21 -6.41 11.33 32.91
N VAL A 22 -5.71 12.21 33.64
CA VAL A 22 -4.50 12.88 33.14
C VAL A 22 -3.32 11.91 33.02
N PHE A 23 -3.19 10.96 33.96
CA PHE A 23 -2.19 9.89 33.88
C PHE A 23 -2.44 8.89 32.75
N ALA A 24 -3.63 8.88 32.14
CA ALA A 24 -3.99 7.93 31.10
C ALA A 24 -3.64 8.38 29.66
N ARG A 25 -3.07 9.58 29.47
CA ARG A 25 -2.74 10.11 28.13
C ARG A 25 -1.22 10.25 27.93
N GLU A 26 -0.58 9.13 27.59
CA GLU A 26 0.80 9.11 27.07
C GLU A 26 0.81 9.59 25.61
N ASP A 27 1.72 10.50 25.23
CA ASP A 27 1.90 10.92 23.83
C ASP A 27 2.70 9.86 23.06
N HIS A 28 2.04 9.21 22.09
CA HIS A 28 2.64 8.12 21.33
C HIS A 28 3.58 8.58 20.20
N ARG A 29 3.74 9.90 19.97
CA ARG A 29 4.66 10.43 18.94
C ARG A 29 6.10 9.98 19.14
N ALA A 30 6.54 9.84 20.38
CA ALA A 30 7.90 9.40 20.72
C ALA A 30 8.17 7.94 20.34
N TYR A 31 7.12 7.13 20.14
CA TYR A 31 7.21 5.69 19.89
C TYR A 31 6.88 5.32 18.44
N ARG A 32 6.73 6.30 17.54
CA ARG A 32 6.30 6.09 16.15
C ARG A 32 7.21 5.16 15.34
N ASP A 33 8.47 5.05 15.75
CA ASP A 33 9.53 4.32 15.04
C ASP A 33 9.77 2.91 15.63
N LEU A 34 9.05 2.54 16.70
CA LEU A 34 9.12 1.20 17.27
C LEU A 34 8.58 0.13 16.30
N LYS A 35 9.16 -1.06 16.35
CA LYS A 35 8.64 -2.20 15.59
C LYS A 35 7.41 -2.78 16.29
N LEU A 36 6.51 -3.39 15.52
CA LEU A 36 5.28 -3.99 16.05
C LEU A 36 5.49 -4.91 17.28
N PRO A 37 6.54 -5.76 17.35
CA PRO A 37 6.81 -6.56 18.55
C PRO A 37 7.19 -5.75 19.79
N GLU A 38 7.84 -4.59 19.61
CA GLU A 38 8.25 -3.69 20.71
C GLU A 38 7.02 -2.96 21.26
N CYS A 39 6.03 -2.62 20.41
CA CYS A 39 4.75 -2.10 20.86
C CYS A 39 3.97 -3.10 21.73
N ALA A 40 4.11 -4.40 21.43
CA ALA A 40 3.42 -5.46 22.18
C ALA A 40 3.89 -5.57 23.63
N GLU A 41 5.06 -5.05 23.99
CA GLU A 41 5.57 -5.04 25.38
C GLU A 41 4.73 -4.15 26.31
N CYS A 42 4.21 -3.04 25.81
CA CYS A 42 3.28 -2.17 26.55
C CYS A 42 1.82 -2.53 26.30
N HIS A 43 1.52 -3.22 25.19
CA HIS A 43 0.17 -3.58 24.75
C HIS A 43 -0.17 -5.08 24.91
N ILE A 44 0.50 -5.78 25.85
CA ILE A 44 0.37 -7.23 26.08
C ILE A 44 -1.10 -7.70 26.24
N GLY A 45 -1.97 -6.83 26.75
CA GLY A 45 -3.41 -7.11 26.94
C GLY A 45 -4.36 -6.40 25.97
N SER A 46 -3.84 -5.60 25.03
CA SER A 46 -4.67 -4.77 24.14
C SER A 46 -5.36 -5.59 23.04
N GLY A 47 -5.02 -6.88 22.91
CA GLY A 47 -5.55 -7.74 21.86
C GLY A 47 -5.14 -7.27 20.47
N VAL A 48 -3.99 -6.59 20.34
CA VAL A 48 -3.44 -6.18 19.04
C VAL A 48 -3.27 -7.43 18.21
N ILE A 49 -3.96 -7.48 17.08
CA ILE A 49 -3.95 -8.63 16.20
C ILE A 49 -2.77 -8.49 15.24
N PRO A 50 -1.70 -9.31 15.36
CA PRO A 50 -0.52 -9.15 14.53
C PRO A 50 -0.68 -9.97 13.24
N ASN A 51 -1.47 -9.49 12.27
CA ASN A 51 -1.56 -10.11 10.93
C ASN A 51 -0.95 -9.21 9.83
N HIS A 52 0.12 -8.47 10.15
CA HIS A 52 0.94 -7.71 9.19
C HIS A 52 1.73 -8.61 8.21
N ALA A 53 1.39 -9.90 8.11
CA ALA A 53 1.96 -10.83 7.16
C ALA A 53 1.46 -10.54 5.74
N GLY A 54 2.13 -11.09 4.73
CA GLY A 54 1.80 -10.89 3.31
C GLY A 54 0.37 -11.30 2.91
N GLY A 55 -0.35 -12.05 3.76
CA GLY A 55 -1.75 -12.45 3.58
C GLY A 55 -2.79 -11.46 4.12
N TRP A 56 -2.39 -10.30 4.66
CA TRP A 56 -3.30 -9.33 5.29
C TRP A 56 -4.57 -9.08 4.49
N GLN A 57 -4.49 -8.86 3.17
CA GLN A 57 -5.64 -8.53 2.33
C GLN A 57 -6.72 -9.63 2.33
N LYS A 58 -6.33 -10.89 2.53
CA LYS A 58 -7.26 -12.03 2.59
C LYS A 58 -7.78 -12.28 4.01
N GLU A 59 -6.93 -12.06 5.01
CA GLU A 59 -7.17 -12.51 6.39
C GLU A 59 -7.76 -11.42 7.29
N HIS A 60 -7.51 -10.15 6.98
CA HIS A 60 -7.94 -9.03 7.82
C HIS A 60 -9.46 -8.95 8.00
N ARG A 61 -10.25 -9.51 7.07
CA ARG A 61 -11.70 -9.60 7.20
C ARG A 61 -12.13 -10.34 8.47
N VAL A 62 -11.42 -11.41 8.85
CA VAL A 62 -11.76 -12.24 10.02
C VAL A 62 -11.52 -11.45 11.30
N LEU A 63 -10.46 -10.64 11.28
CA LEU A 63 -9.99 -9.87 12.42
C LEU A 63 -10.76 -8.55 12.57
N ALA A 64 -11.07 -7.89 11.45
CA ALA A 64 -11.95 -6.73 11.40
C ALA A 64 -13.40 -7.07 11.74
N ALA A 65 -13.83 -8.32 11.51
CA ALA A 65 -15.14 -8.81 11.91
C ALA A 65 -15.26 -9.16 13.40
N GLY A 66 -14.12 -9.28 14.10
CA GLY A 66 -14.08 -9.61 15.51
C GLY A 66 -14.56 -8.46 16.41
N PRO A 67 -15.00 -8.78 17.64
CA PRO A 67 -15.38 -7.78 18.64
C PRO A 67 -14.20 -6.92 19.10
N ASN A 68 -12.97 -7.43 19.05
CA ASN A 68 -11.75 -6.77 19.52
C ASN A 68 -10.95 -6.07 18.41
N ARG A 69 -11.61 -5.54 17.37
CA ARG A 69 -10.93 -4.78 16.32
C ARG A 69 -10.37 -3.47 16.89
N ASN A 70 -9.05 -3.33 16.87
CA ASN A 70 -8.32 -2.21 17.45
C ASN A 70 -7.35 -1.56 16.44
N CYS A 71 -7.60 -1.73 15.14
CA CYS A 71 -6.74 -1.19 14.08
C CYS A 71 -6.57 0.32 14.19
N TYR A 72 -7.62 1.05 14.60
CA TYR A 72 -7.63 2.52 14.72
C TYR A 72 -6.72 3.07 15.82
N HIS A 73 -6.19 2.22 16.69
CA HIS A 73 -5.20 2.63 17.67
C HIS A 73 -3.84 2.93 17.01
N CYS A 74 -3.59 2.39 15.82
CA CYS A 74 -2.34 2.58 15.08
C CYS A 74 -2.55 3.12 13.65
N HIS A 75 -3.68 2.81 13.01
CA HIS A 75 -3.97 3.20 11.63
C HIS A 75 -5.07 4.27 11.55
N ASP A 76 -4.91 5.21 10.62
CA ASP A 76 -5.96 6.19 10.32
C ASP A 76 -7.12 5.58 9.52
N GLN A 77 -8.26 6.27 9.52
CA GLN A 77 -9.44 5.83 8.76
C GLN A 77 -9.21 5.85 7.24
N ALA A 78 -8.35 6.74 6.73
CA ALA A 78 -8.09 6.86 5.31
C ALA A 78 -7.41 5.59 4.76
N TRP A 79 -6.62 4.89 5.57
CA TRP A 79 -6.03 3.60 5.25
C TRP A 79 -7.11 2.54 4.93
N CYS A 80 -8.16 2.45 5.74
CA CYS A 80 -9.32 1.57 5.47
C CYS A 80 -10.04 2.01 4.20
N GLN A 81 -10.30 3.32 4.07
CA GLN A 81 -11.05 3.87 2.95
C GLN A 81 -10.33 3.76 1.62
N ASN A 82 -9.00 3.71 1.58
CA ASN A 82 -8.24 3.49 0.35
C ASN A 82 -8.61 2.20 -0.39
N CYS A 83 -9.18 1.21 0.31
CA CYS A 83 -9.74 0.01 -0.30
C CYS A 83 -11.27 -0.03 -0.24
N HIS A 84 -11.88 0.46 0.84
CA HIS A 84 -13.32 0.38 1.06
C HIS A 84 -14.14 1.47 0.35
N GLU A 85 -13.61 2.67 0.10
CA GLU A 85 -14.35 3.82 -0.47
C GLU A 85 -13.58 4.63 -1.55
N GLY A 86 -12.25 4.51 -1.64
CA GLY A 86 -11.37 5.38 -2.43
C GLY A 86 -10.41 4.65 -3.38
N GLY A 87 -10.60 3.34 -3.58
CA GLY A 87 -9.64 2.49 -4.30
C GLY A 87 -9.75 2.45 -5.83
N GLY A 88 -10.72 3.15 -6.43
CA GLY A 88 -10.98 3.06 -7.88
C GLY A 88 -11.44 1.67 -8.35
N LEU A 89 -11.82 0.80 -7.41
CA LEU A 89 -12.17 -0.60 -7.67
C LEU A 89 -13.56 -0.77 -8.30
N GLY A 90 -14.34 0.31 -8.46
CA GLY A 90 -15.73 0.23 -8.91
C GLY A 90 -16.60 -0.66 -8.01
N ALA A 91 -16.19 -0.89 -6.76
CA ALA A 91 -17.01 -1.68 -5.84
C ALA A 91 -18.29 -0.90 -5.53
N PRO A 92 -19.49 -1.52 -5.59
CA PRO A 92 -20.72 -0.85 -5.21
C PRO A 92 -20.66 -0.53 -3.71
N LEU A 93 -20.33 0.73 -3.40
CA LEU A 93 -20.21 1.27 -2.04
C LEU A 93 -21.54 1.28 -1.28
N SER A 94 -22.65 1.05 -1.99
CA SER A 94 -23.99 0.85 -1.43
C SER A 94 -24.21 -0.54 -0.83
N ALA A 95 -23.31 -1.50 -1.08
CA ALA A 95 -23.38 -2.86 -0.54
C ALA A 95 -22.20 -3.12 0.41
N SER A 96 -22.52 -3.62 1.61
CA SER A 96 -21.51 -4.10 2.54
C SER A 96 -20.69 -5.22 1.88
N GLN A 97 -19.38 -5.01 1.77
CA GLN A 97 -18.43 -6.01 1.22
C GLN A 97 -18.07 -7.09 2.27
N TRP A 98 -18.77 -7.10 3.40
CA TRP A 98 -18.64 -8.08 4.47
C TRP A 98 -19.05 -9.47 3.97
N LYS A 99 -18.13 -10.45 4.09
CA LYS A 99 -18.30 -11.90 3.83
C LYS A 99 -18.20 -12.44 2.40
N ARG A 100 -17.66 -11.70 1.42
CA ARG A 100 -17.42 -12.26 0.08
C ARG A 100 -15.99 -12.08 -0.38
N ASP A 101 -15.53 -13.00 -1.23
CA ASP A 101 -14.36 -12.76 -2.07
C ASP A 101 -14.69 -11.53 -2.92
N ILE A 102 -14.05 -10.40 -2.60
CA ILE A 102 -14.35 -9.12 -3.23
C ILE A 102 -13.85 -9.22 -4.66
N ALA A 103 -14.79 -9.50 -5.57
CA ALA A 103 -14.63 -9.33 -6.99
C ALA A 103 -15.10 -7.90 -7.30
N PRO A 104 -14.19 -6.94 -7.58
CA PRO A 104 -14.62 -5.61 -7.99
C PRO A 104 -15.50 -5.67 -9.24
N GLU A 105 -16.27 -4.63 -9.57
CA GLU A 105 -17.23 -4.66 -10.68
C GLU A 105 -16.59 -4.97 -12.04
N ASN A 106 -15.29 -4.71 -12.16
CA ASN A 106 -14.49 -5.09 -13.32
C ASN A 106 -14.22 -6.62 -13.42
N HIS A 107 -14.48 -7.42 -12.39
CA HIS A 107 -14.37 -8.89 -12.38
C HIS A 107 -15.68 -9.51 -12.88
N ARG A 108 -15.90 -9.38 -14.18
CA ARG A 108 -17.06 -9.89 -14.92
C ARG A 108 -16.69 -11.13 -15.75
N THR A 109 -17.70 -11.88 -16.19
CA THR A 109 -17.53 -13.14 -16.93
C THR A 109 -16.80 -12.98 -18.27
N ASP A 110 -16.81 -11.78 -18.84
CA ASP A 110 -16.11 -11.37 -20.06
C ASP A 110 -14.81 -10.61 -19.77
N TRP A 111 -14.17 -10.86 -18.61
CA TRP A 111 -12.92 -10.21 -18.21
C TRP A 111 -11.86 -10.15 -19.31
N ILE A 112 -11.68 -11.23 -20.08
CA ILE A 112 -10.68 -11.29 -21.15
C ILE A 112 -10.89 -10.17 -22.18
N SER A 113 -12.14 -9.81 -22.48
CA SER A 113 -12.49 -8.78 -23.46
C SER A 113 -12.21 -7.36 -22.97
N ILE A 114 -12.35 -7.12 -21.66
CA ILE A 114 -12.18 -5.78 -21.07
C ILE A 114 -10.81 -5.59 -20.40
N HIS A 115 -10.11 -6.68 -20.11
CA HIS A 115 -8.83 -6.70 -19.42
C HIS A 115 -7.79 -5.76 -20.06
N PRO A 116 -7.58 -5.73 -21.39
CA PRO A 116 -6.57 -4.86 -21.99
C PRO A 116 -6.82 -3.37 -21.72
N ILE A 117 -8.08 -2.95 -21.70
CA ILE A 117 -8.48 -1.55 -21.43
C ILE A 117 -8.19 -1.21 -19.97
N GLN A 118 -8.53 -2.11 -19.05
CA GLN A 118 -8.30 -1.93 -17.61
C GLN A 118 -6.81 -1.99 -17.24
N ALA A 119 -6.05 -2.89 -17.87
CA ALA A 119 -4.62 -3.01 -17.66
C ALA A 119 -3.85 -1.82 -18.25
N ALA A 120 -4.33 -1.22 -19.34
CA ALA A 120 -3.73 -0.03 -19.93
C ALA A 120 -3.98 1.24 -19.11
N SER A 121 -5.12 1.34 -18.43
CA SER A 121 -5.49 2.54 -17.67
C SER A 121 -4.73 2.66 -16.34
N ASN A 122 -4.77 1.62 -15.50
CA ASN A 122 -4.11 1.63 -14.18
C ASN A 122 -3.83 0.19 -13.70
N PRO A 123 -2.70 -0.42 -14.08
CA PRO A 123 -2.41 -1.80 -13.70
C PRO A 123 -2.01 -1.95 -12.22
N GLN A 124 -1.73 -0.87 -11.49
CA GLN A 124 -1.32 -0.92 -10.07
C GLN A 124 -2.51 -1.25 -9.16
N GLN A 125 -3.73 -0.95 -9.60
CA GLN A 125 -4.94 -1.30 -8.85
C GLN A 125 -5.06 -2.82 -8.68
N CYS A 126 -4.55 -3.60 -9.64
CA CYS A 126 -4.56 -5.06 -9.62
C CYS A 126 -3.64 -5.61 -8.53
N SER A 127 -2.47 -5.00 -8.34
CA SER A 127 -1.47 -5.41 -7.34
C SER A 127 -1.92 -5.22 -5.89
N ARG A 128 -3.10 -4.63 -5.66
CA ARG A 128 -3.73 -4.55 -4.34
C ARG A 128 -4.23 -5.91 -3.87
N CYS A 129 -4.64 -6.78 -4.80
CA CYS A 129 -5.21 -8.09 -4.50
C CYS A 129 -4.45 -9.24 -5.19
N HIS A 130 -3.86 -8.98 -6.37
CA HIS A 130 -3.14 -9.96 -7.17
C HIS A 130 -1.63 -9.80 -7.04
N GLU A 131 -0.93 -10.92 -6.89
CA GLU A 131 0.53 -10.94 -7.01
C GLU A 131 0.96 -10.87 -8.48
N PRO A 132 2.15 -10.35 -8.80
CA PRO A 132 2.67 -10.30 -10.17
C PRO A 132 2.67 -11.65 -10.90
N ARG A 133 2.77 -12.75 -10.13
CA ARG A 133 2.72 -14.13 -10.65
C ARG A 133 1.40 -14.42 -11.38
N PHE A 134 0.27 -13.87 -10.90
CA PHE A 134 -1.03 -14.06 -11.55
C PHE A 134 -1.01 -13.58 -13.02
N CYS A 135 -0.40 -12.43 -13.26
CA CYS A 135 -0.21 -11.88 -14.60
C CYS A 135 0.63 -12.86 -15.46
N GLN A 136 1.72 -13.36 -14.89
CA GLN A 136 2.67 -14.24 -15.60
C GLN A 136 2.08 -15.61 -15.94
N GLU A 137 1.20 -16.17 -15.11
CA GLU A 137 0.59 -17.48 -15.36
C GLU A 137 -0.34 -17.47 -16.58
N CYS A 138 -1.01 -16.35 -16.84
CA CYS A 138 -1.80 -16.16 -18.06
C CYS A 138 -0.91 -15.69 -19.22
N HIS A 139 -0.19 -14.57 -19.06
CA HIS A 139 0.62 -13.98 -20.14
C HIS A 139 1.82 -14.84 -20.55
N GLY A 140 2.32 -15.72 -19.68
CA GLY A 140 3.34 -16.71 -20.01
C GLY A 140 2.85 -17.80 -20.97
N LYS A 141 1.54 -17.97 -21.11
CA LYS A 141 0.89 -18.87 -22.08
C LYS A 141 0.44 -18.14 -23.36
N GLN A 142 0.45 -16.81 -23.37
CA GLN A 142 0.11 -15.98 -24.52
C GLN A 142 1.36 -15.72 -25.38
N LYS A 143 1.17 -15.38 -26.66
CA LYS A 143 2.27 -14.91 -27.51
C LYS A 143 2.75 -13.56 -26.98
N LYS A 144 4.06 -13.45 -26.70
CA LYS A 144 4.67 -12.27 -26.04
C LYS A 144 4.60 -11.02 -26.92
N ASP A 145 4.42 -11.23 -28.20
CA ASP A 145 4.31 -10.29 -29.30
C ASP A 145 2.91 -9.63 -29.41
N GLU A 146 1.93 -10.11 -28.64
CA GLU A 146 0.56 -9.55 -28.59
C GLU A 146 0.33 -8.63 -27.37
N LEU A 147 1.34 -8.45 -26.52
CA LEU A 147 1.24 -7.55 -25.37
C LEU A 147 1.44 -6.10 -25.83
N THR A 148 0.63 -5.19 -25.28
CA THR A 148 0.76 -3.73 -25.51
C THR A 148 2.03 -3.13 -24.88
N ILE A 149 2.75 -3.93 -24.08
CA ILE A 149 4.03 -3.55 -23.51
C ILE A 149 5.12 -3.98 -24.49
N LYS A 150 5.98 -3.05 -24.91
CA LYS A 150 7.04 -3.29 -25.92
C LYS A 150 7.88 -4.52 -25.57
N SER A 151 8.42 -5.17 -26.60
CA SER A 151 9.12 -6.45 -26.48
C SER A 151 10.23 -6.41 -25.42
N HIS A 152 10.06 -7.21 -24.37
CA HIS A 152 11.08 -7.50 -23.34
C HIS A 152 11.95 -8.70 -23.72
N ARG A 153 12.25 -8.83 -25.01
CA ARG A 153 13.14 -9.88 -25.50
C ARG A 153 14.54 -9.58 -24.96
N LYS A 154 15.00 -10.44 -24.04
CA LYS A 154 16.39 -10.44 -23.59
C LYS A 154 17.28 -10.71 -24.80
N THR A 155 18.13 -9.75 -25.13
CA THR A 155 19.31 -9.94 -25.96
C THR A 155 20.47 -10.41 -25.09
N SER A 156 21.57 -10.83 -25.71
CA SER A 156 22.79 -11.25 -25.00
C SER A 156 23.36 -10.15 -24.08
N THR A 157 23.02 -8.88 -24.30
CA THR A 157 23.51 -7.73 -23.53
C THR A 157 22.44 -7.09 -22.62
N GLY A 158 21.28 -7.72 -22.46
CA GLY A 158 20.17 -7.19 -21.65
C GLY A 158 18.88 -7.00 -22.45
N GLN A 159 17.91 -6.29 -21.88
CA GLN A 159 16.64 -6.01 -22.56
C GLN A 159 16.90 -5.12 -23.79
N SER A 160 16.51 -5.57 -24.98
CA SER A 160 16.78 -4.83 -26.23
C SER A 160 16.26 -3.41 -26.16
N TYR A 161 15.05 -3.20 -25.66
CA TYR A 161 14.38 -1.90 -25.66
C TYR A 161 15.11 -0.83 -24.82
N ILE A 162 15.93 -1.24 -23.84
CA ILE A 162 16.66 -0.31 -22.96
C ILE A 162 17.91 0.26 -23.64
N ILE A 163 18.53 -0.52 -24.53
CA ILE A 163 19.82 -0.19 -25.17
C ILE A 163 19.64 0.24 -26.63
N SER A 164 18.71 -0.37 -27.35
CA SER A 164 18.47 -0.08 -28.77
C SER A 164 17.60 1.14 -29.02
N ASP A 165 16.80 1.58 -28.03
CA ASP A 165 16.06 2.85 -28.11
C ASP A 165 16.00 3.58 -26.75
N PRO A 166 17.09 4.27 -26.34
CA PRO A 166 17.14 4.98 -25.06
C PRO A 166 16.13 6.13 -24.95
N ALA A 167 15.77 6.75 -26.08
CA ALA A 167 14.84 7.87 -26.11
C ALA A 167 13.41 7.40 -25.85
N GLU A 168 13.01 6.29 -26.46
CA GLU A 168 11.71 5.67 -26.22
C GLU A 168 11.60 5.09 -24.80
N HIS A 169 12.63 4.39 -24.30
CA HIS A 169 12.66 3.89 -22.92
C HIS A 169 12.39 5.03 -21.92
N ALA A 170 13.10 6.15 -22.08
CA ALA A 170 12.95 7.28 -21.19
C ALA A 170 11.61 8.02 -21.39
N ALA A 171 11.05 8.03 -22.60
CA ALA A 171 9.73 8.61 -22.85
C ALA A 171 8.60 7.76 -22.23
N GLU A 172 8.67 6.44 -22.38
CA GLU A 172 7.68 5.49 -21.83
C GLU A 172 7.71 5.49 -20.30
N ALA A 173 8.89 5.37 -19.69
CA ALA A 173 9.06 5.40 -18.24
C ALA A 173 8.53 6.71 -17.61
N ARG A 174 8.65 7.85 -18.31
CA ARG A 174 8.09 9.14 -17.85
C ARG A 174 6.58 9.22 -17.99
N ARG A 175 6.01 8.60 -19.03
CA ARG A 175 4.56 8.60 -19.26
C ARG A 175 3.84 7.70 -18.26
N ASN A 176 4.35 6.50 -18.04
CA ASN A 176 3.70 5.53 -17.15
C ASN A 176 4.71 4.53 -16.55
N LEU A 177 5.56 4.98 -15.61
CA LEU A 177 6.47 4.09 -14.87
C LEU A 177 5.75 2.90 -14.23
N ALA A 178 4.52 3.14 -13.83
CA ALA A 178 3.73 2.22 -13.07
C ALA A 178 3.38 0.96 -13.88
N SER A 179 3.21 1.06 -15.21
CA SER A 179 2.96 -0.10 -16.08
C SER A 179 4.05 -1.16 -16.00
N CYS A 180 5.32 -0.75 -15.91
CA CYS A 180 6.45 -1.65 -15.73
C CYS A 180 6.41 -2.34 -14.35
N GLN A 181 6.03 -1.58 -13.32
CA GLN A 181 5.96 -2.06 -11.94
C GLN A 181 4.80 -3.02 -11.68
N ALA A 182 3.85 -3.16 -12.61
CA ALA A 182 2.80 -4.17 -12.50
C ALA A 182 3.39 -5.59 -12.47
N CYS A 183 4.48 -5.81 -13.22
CA CYS A 183 5.23 -7.07 -13.25
C CYS A 183 6.52 -7.00 -12.40
N HIS A 184 7.10 -5.80 -12.24
CA HIS A 184 8.33 -5.53 -11.50
C HIS A 184 8.08 -4.60 -10.30
N PRO A 185 7.32 -5.04 -9.28
CA PRO A 185 6.78 -4.16 -8.24
C PRO A 185 7.84 -3.42 -7.43
N GLU A 186 9.01 -4.04 -7.25
CA GLU A 186 10.13 -3.47 -6.51
C GLU A 186 11.01 -2.55 -7.37
N GLY A 187 10.77 -2.48 -8.68
CA GLY A 187 11.65 -1.80 -9.63
C GLY A 187 13.02 -2.46 -9.75
N ASP A 188 13.12 -3.74 -9.41
CA ASP A 188 14.33 -4.56 -9.44
C ASP A 188 15.03 -4.56 -10.80
N GLN A 189 14.27 -4.40 -11.90
CA GLN A 189 14.81 -4.27 -13.24
C GLN A 189 15.33 -2.86 -13.58
N CYS A 190 14.90 -1.84 -12.84
CA CYS A 190 15.33 -0.45 -13.02
C CYS A 190 16.64 -0.16 -12.26
N MET A 191 16.79 -0.78 -11.09
CA MET A 191 17.88 -0.48 -10.15
C MET A 191 19.31 -0.79 -10.63
N PRO A 192 19.58 -1.79 -11.50
CA PRO A 192 20.90 -2.00 -12.06
C PRO A 192 21.45 -0.77 -12.82
N CYS A 193 20.55 0.06 -13.36
CA CYS A 193 20.93 1.27 -14.10
C CYS A 193 20.67 2.55 -13.31
N HIS A 194 19.55 2.64 -12.57
CA HIS A 194 19.05 3.90 -11.99
C HIS A 194 19.22 4.01 -10.46
N SER A 195 19.83 3.03 -9.79
CA SER A 195 20.09 3.10 -8.36
C SER A 195 21.10 4.21 -8.03
N ALA A 196 20.85 4.93 -6.93
CA ALA A 196 21.79 5.92 -6.39
C ALA A 196 22.99 5.24 -5.70
N ARG A 197 22.80 4.01 -5.19
CA ARG A 197 23.79 3.30 -4.36
C ARG A 197 24.71 2.39 -5.18
N SER A 198 24.20 1.82 -6.27
CA SER A 198 24.86 0.76 -7.05
C SER A 198 24.54 0.86 -8.54
N GLY A 199 25.21 0.07 -9.38
CA GLY A 199 24.93 0.00 -10.81
C GLY A 199 25.47 1.19 -11.62
N LEU A 200 24.81 1.51 -12.72
CA LEU A 200 25.25 2.55 -13.67
C LEU A 200 24.98 3.99 -13.21
N ARG A 201 24.19 4.19 -12.15
CA ARG A 201 23.85 5.48 -11.56
C ARG A 201 23.31 6.51 -12.57
N ILE A 202 22.60 6.04 -13.59
CA ILE A 202 21.94 6.90 -14.59
C ILE A 202 20.79 7.61 -13.89
N ASN A 203 20.80 8.94 -13.87
CA ASN A 203 19.74 9.73 -13.25
C ASN A 203 18.42 9.53 -14.02
N PRO A 204 17.37 8.92 -13.43
CA PRO A 204 16.09 8.71 -14.10
C PRO A 204 15.25 10.00 -14.18
N HIS A 205 15.65 11.04 -13.46
CA HIS A 205 14.88 12.27 -13.32
C HIS A 205 15.11 13.24 -14.49
N PRO A 206 14.07 13.96 -14.96
CA PRO A 206 14.27 15.15 -15.78
C PRO A 206 15.04 16.23 -14.98
N ARG A 207 15.66 17.19 -15.69
CA ARG A 207 16.49 18.25 -15.08
C ARG A 207 15.79 19.01 -13.95
N ASP A 208 14.46 19.19 -14.06
CA ASP A 208 13.66 19.99 -13.10
C ASP A 208 12.77 19.12 -12.18
N PHE A 209 13.16 17.86 -11.95
CA PHE A 209 12.39 16.99 -11.07
C PHE A 209 12.39 17.50 -9.63
N LYS A 210 11.19 17.72 -9.09
CA LYS A 210 11.00 18.11 -7.69
C LYS A 210 10.83 16.86 -6.81
N ALA A 211 11.74 16.70 -5.84
CA ALA A 211 11.82 15.51 -4.99
C ALA A 211 10.57 15.28 -4.13
N ASP A 212 9.83 16.34 -3.79
CA ASP A 212 8.55 16.29 -3.07
C ASP A 212 7.43 15.56 -3.84
N ARG A 213 7.56 15.38 -5.15
CA ARG A 213 6.58 14.68 -6.00
C ARG A 213 6.84 13.18 -6.17
N ILE A 214 7.79 12.62 -5.42
CA ILE A 214 8.15 11.20 -5.50
C ILE A 214 6.93 10.25 -5.35
N ARG A 215 6.01 10.57 -4.43
CA ARG A 215 4.82 9.74 -4.17
C ARG A 215 3.83 9.73 -5.34
N SER A 216 3.87 10.72 -6.24
CA SER A 216 2.89 10.90 -7.31
C SER A 216 3.18 10.12 -8.60
N LYS A 217 4.27 9.34 -8.67
CA LYS A 217 4.71 8.66 -9.90
C LYS A 217 4.50 7.15 -9.91
N SER A 218 4.65 6.50 -8.75
CA SER A 218 4.50 5.05 -8.58
C SER A 218 3.93 4.67 -7.21
N GLY A 219 3.25 5.61 -6.54
CA GLY A 219 2.93 5.49 -5.12
C GLY A 219 4.18 5.46 -4.21
N GLY A 220 5.36 5.78 -4.76
CA GLY A 220 6.62 5.83 -4.03
C GLY A 220 7.35 4.48 -3.89
N ARG A 221 6.82 3.35 -4.39
CA ARG A 221 7.41 2.02 -4.15
C ARG A 221 8.89 1.91 -4.52
N SER A 222 9.25 2.15 -5.78
CA SER A 222 10.65 2.08 -6.20
C SER A 222 11.50 3.25 -5.71
N CYS A 223 10.86 4.35 -5.29
CA CYS A 223 11.55 5.51 -4.75
C CYS A 223 12.01 5.25 -3.31
N GLY A 224 11.24 4.46 -2.55
CA GLY A 224 11.43 4.20 -1.11
C GLY A 224 12.59 3.27 -0.82
N VAL A 225 13.10 2.61 -1.85
CA VAL A 225 14.32 1.80 -1.78
C VAL A 225 15.55 2.67 -1.48
N CYS A 226 15.54 3.93 -1.94
CA CYS A 226 16.69 4.83 -1.85
C CYS A 226 16.39 6.15 -1.12
N HIS A 227 15.13 6.54 -1.00
CA HIS A 227 14.70 7.78 -0.37
C HIS A 227 13.83 7.49 0.84
N ASP A 228 14.18 8.08 1.98
CA ASP A 228 13.35 8.06 3.18
C ASP A 228 12.30 9.18 3.05
N PHE A 229 11.02 8.88 3.35
CA PHE A 229 9.92 9.83 3.25
C PHE A 229 8.75 9.55 4.17
#